data_AF-A0A6A6K0Z2-F1
#
_entry.id   AF-A0A6A6K0Z2-F1
#
_cell.length_a   1.000
_cell.length_b   1.000
_cell.length_c   1.000
_cell.angle_alpha   90.00
_cell.angle_beta   90.00
_cell.angle_gamma   90.00
#
_symmetry.space_group_name_H-M   'P 1'
#
loop_
_entity.id
_entity.type
_entity.pdbx_description
1 polymer ?
#
loop_
_entity_poly.entity_id
_entity_poly.type
_entity_poly.pdbx_seq_one_letter_code
_entity_poly.pdbx_strand_id
1 'polypeptide(L)'
;MSMSKAEGPHKAGLRSVGTRHQEYALEGDASGFDITRDEYEAALAASKQPEWDGEGLPPVGCECEAFDGVSWFPVVIVGRYDGFAFAWNYDQRKTLTVNEVHSVNFRPIITEAERKREEAILAMRESLGHAAGLIEVGNIYRAIAAGKIPGIKLDD
;
A
#
# COMPACT_ATOMS: atom_id res chain seq x y z
N MET A 1 -41.03 -50.94 -56.55
CA MET A 1 -41.76 -49.73 -56.11
C MET A 1 -41.81 -49.73 -54.60
N SER A 2 -41.00 -48.90 -53.94
CA SER A 2 -41.20 -48.51 -52.55
C SER A 2 -40.59 -47.12 -52.37
N MET A 3 -41.39 -46.20 -51.83
CA MET A 3 -41.13 -44.78 -51.69
C MET A 3 -40.43 -44.43 -50.38
N SER A 4 -39.85 -43.22 -50.36
CA SER A 4 -39.73 -42.31 -49.20
C SER A 4 -38.55 -42.61 -48.24
N LYS A 5 -37.78 -41.64 -47.76
CA LYS A 5 -37.95 -40.17 -47.65
C LYS A 5 -36.55 -39.55 -47.53
N ALA A 6 -36.36 -38.39 -48.16
CA ALA A 6 -35.21 -37.52 -47.91
C ALA A 6 -35.40 -36.78 -46.57
N GLU A 7 -34.41 -36.87 -45.68
CA GLU A 7 -34.33 -36.06 -44.47
C GLU A 7 -33.85 -34.65 -44.84
N GLY A 8 -34.69 -33.65 -44.55
CA GLY A 8 -34.37 -32.23 -44.73
C GLY A 8 -33.51 -31.69 -43.59
N PRO A 9 -32.88 -30.51 -43.77
CA PRO A 9 -31.96 -29.96 -42.78
C PRO A 9 -32.71 -29.47 -41.54
N HIS A 10 -32.20 -29.87 -40.37
CA HIS A 10 -32.60 -29.37 -39.05
C HIS A 10 -32.46 -27.84 -38.99
N LYS A 11 -33.59 -27.12 -39.00
CA LYS A 11 -33.63 -25.70 -38.61
C LYS A 11 -33.46 -25.61 -37.09
N ALA A 12 -32.27 -25.24 -36.64
CA ALA A 12 -32.05 -24.79 -35.28
C ALA A 12 -32.79 -23.46 -35.08
N GLY A 13 -33.90 -23.48 -34.35
CA GLY A 13 -34.62 -22.28 -33.96
C GLY A 13 -33.77 -21.45 -33.01
N LEU A 14 -33.35 -20.25 -33.45
CA LEU A 14 -32.86 -19.20 -32.57
C LEU A 14 -33.99 -18.87 -31.58
N ARG A 15 -33.85 -19.33 -30.33
CA ARG A 15 -34.63 -18.77 -29.22
C ARG A 15 -33.95 -17.46 -28.84
N SER A 16 -34.62 -16.34 -29.09
CA SER A 16 -34.20 -15.05 -28.56
C SER A 16 -34.14 -15.14 -27.03
N VAL A 17 -32.95 -14.93 -26.46
CA VAL A 17 -32.80 -14.72 -25.03
C VAL A 17 -33.37 -13.34 -24.76
N GLY A 18 -34.63 -13.29 -24.33
CA GLY A 18 -35.25 -12.06 -23.88
C GLY A 18 -34.49 -11.54 -22.67
N THR A 19 -33.73 -10.46 -22.86
CA THR A 19 -33.09 -9.73 -21.77
C THR A 19 -34.18 -9.17 -20.87
N ARG A 20 -34.51 -9.89 -19.78
CA ARG A 20 -35.40 -9.39 -18.73
C ARG A 20 -34.69 -8.21 -18.08
N HIS A 21 -35.03 -7.00 -18.50
CA HIS A 21 -34.65 -5.79 -17.80
C HIS A 21 -35.43 -5.81 -16.49
N GLN A 22 -34.76 -6.23 -15.41
CA GLN A 22 -35.29 -6.03 -14.08
C GLN A 22 -35.10 -4.54 -13.79
N GLU A 23 -36.17 -3.78 -13.97
CA GLU A 23 -36.24 -2.39 -13.57
C GLU A 23 -36.20 -2.36 -12.03
N TYR A 24 -35.02 -2.09 -11.48
CA TYR A 24 -34.88 -1.86 -10.05
C TYR A 24 -35.43 -0.47 -9.77
N ALA A 25 -36.67 -0.39 -9.29
CA ALA A 25 -37.18 0.82 -8.66
C ALA A 25 -36.35 1.08 -7.40
N LEU A 26 -35.38 1.99 -7.50
CA LEU A 26 -34.75 2.58 -6.33
C LEU A 26 -35.75 3.55 -5.73
N GLU A 27 -36.65 3.03 -4.90
CA GLU A 27 -37.43 3.85 -3.96
C GLU A 27 -36.43 4.41 -2.94
N GLY A 28 -35.78 5.52 -3.29
CA GLY A 28 -34.94 6.25 -2.35
C GLY A 28 -35.84 6.98 -1.36
N ASP A 29 -35.89 6.51 -0.11
CA ASP A 29 -36.38 7.34 0.97
C ASP A 29 -35.38 8.47 1.18
N ALA A 30 -35.75 9.69 0.80
CA ALA A 30 -34.95 10.87 1.08
C ALA A 30 -35.05 11.26 2.57
N SER A 31 -34.92 10.30 3.49
CA SER A 31 -34.59 10.61 4.88
C SER A 31 -33.12 10.97 4.90
N GLY A 32 -32.82 12.27 4.83
CA GLY A 32 -31.49 12.76 5.13
C GLY A 32 -31.11 12.30 6.54
N PHE A 33 -30.21 11.33 6.63
CA PHE A 33 -29.64 10.93 7.90
C PHE A 33 -28.75 12.09 8.37
N ASP A 34 -29.20 12.81 9.39
CA ASP A 34 -28.39 13.83 10.07
C ASP A 34 -27.25 13.12 10.81
N ILE A 35 -26.12 12.92 10.12
CA ILE A 35 -24.88 12.45 10.74
C ILE A 35 -24.36 13.57 11.65
N THR A 36 -24.24 13.28 12.94
CA THR A 36 -23.66 14.23 13.89
C THR A 36 -22.15 14.38 13.65
N ARG A 37 -21.59 15.54 14.01
CA ARG A 37 -20.15 15.76 13.91
C ARG A 37 -19.36 14.70 14.68
N ASP A 38 -19.86 14.29 15.84
CA ASP A 38 -19.19 13.31 16.69
C ASP A 38 -19.18 11.91 16.05
N GLU A 39 -20.26 11.52 15.37
CA GLU A 39 -20.31 10.27 14.60
C GLU A 39 -19.36 10.31 13.39
N TYR A 40 -19.28 11.45 12.70
CA TYR A 40 -18.33 11.65 11.61
C TYR A 40 -16.88 11.57 12.10
N GLU A 41 -16.55 12.24 13.20
CA GLU A 41 -15.21 12.22 13.80
C GLU A 41 -14.84 10.83 14.33
N ALA A 42 -15.79 10.12 14.95
CA ALA A 42 -15.60 8.74 15.39
C ALA A 42 -15.36 7.78 14.20
N ALA A 43 -16.13 7.93 13.12
CA ALA A 43 -15.94 7.15 11.89
C ALA A 43 -14.59 7.46 11.22
N LEU A 44 -14.18 8.74 11.20
CA LEU A 44 -12.88 9.15 10.66
C LEU A 44 -11.73 8.60 11.52
N ALA A 45 -11.84 8.66 12.85
CA ALA A 45 -10.85 8.08 13.75
C ALA A 45 -10.76 6.56 13.60
N ALA A 46 -11.90 5.87 13.48
CA ALA A 46 -11.94 4.42 13.22
C ALA A 46 -11.43 4.05 11.82
N SER A 47 -11.58 4.95 10.84
CA SER A 47 -11.05 4.78 9.48
C SER A 47 -9.54 4.95 9.39
N LYS A 48 -8.91 5.64 10.34
CA LYS A 48 -7.45 5.75 10.38
C LYS A 48 -6.89 4.41 10.83
N GLN A 49 -6.36 3.65 9.88
CA GLN A 49 -5.59 2.45 10.23
C GLN A 49 -4.39 2.86 11.09
N PRO A 50 -4.01 2.05 12.11
CA PRO A 50 -2.78 2.29 12.85
C PRO A 50 -1.60 2.35 11.88
N GLU A 51 -0.71 3.30 12.11
CA GLU A 51 0.52 3.45 11.35
C GLU A 51 1.35 2.17 11.50
N TRP A 52 1.77 1.59 10.37
CA TRP A 52 2.53 0.35 10.38
C TRP A 52 3.97 0.64 10.79
N ASP A 53 4.40 0.02 11.89
CA ASP A 53 5.71 0.21 12.51
C ASP A 53 6.86 -0.54 11.81
N GLY A 54 6.55 -1.24 10.72
CA GLY A 54 7.52 -2.06 9.97
C GLY A 54 7.56 -3.52 10.40
N GLU A 55 6.84 -3.91 11.47
CA GLU A 55 6.80 -5.30 11.91
C GLU A 55 5.70 -6.10 11.19
N GLY A 56 6.06 -7.31 10.73
CA GLY A 56 5.15 -8.16 9.96
C GLY A 56 4.87 -7.65 8.54
N LEU A 57 3.69 -7.98 8.00
CA LEU A 57 3.28 -7.54 6.66
C LEU A 57 2.50 -6.22 6.74
N PRO A 58 2.79 -5.24 5.87
CA PRO A 58 2.05 -3.99 5.82
C PRO A 58 0.54 -4.22 5.58
N PRO A 59 -0.34 -3.40 6.18
CA PRO A 59 -1.78 -3.53 5.98
C PRO A 59 -2.22 -3.06 4.57
N VAL A 60 -3.38 -3.52 4.11
CA VAL A 60 -3.94 -3.10 2.81
C VAL A 60 -4.28 -1.61 2.85
N GLY A 61 -3.82 -0.87 1.84
CA GLY A 61 -3.89 0.58 1.75
C GLY A 61 -2.66 1.31 2.31
N CYS A 62 -1.71 0.59 2.94
CA CYS A 62 -0.46 1.17 3.41
C CYS A 62 0.45 1.52 2.23
N GLU A 63 0.95 2.76 2.23
CA GLU A 63 2.07 3.16 1.40
C GLU A 63 3.37 2.78 2.13
N CYS A 64 4.21 1.98 1.48
CA CYS A 64 5.46 1.46 2.04
C CYS A 64 6.53 1.36 0.93
N GLU A 65 7.75 1.01 1.29
CA GLU A 65 8.76 0.63 0.32
C GLU A 65 8.90 -0.90 0.27
N ALA A 66 9.06 -1.44 -0.93
CA ALA A 66 9.37 -2.85 -1.16
C ALA A 66 10.77 -3.00 -1.76
N PHE A 67 11.43 -4.12 -1.47
CA PHE A 67 12.75 -4.45 -2.01
C PHE A 67 12.64 -5.49 -3.13
N ASP A 68 13.22 -5.22 -4.30
CA ASP A 68 13.24 -6.16 -5.44
C ASP A 68 14.50 -7.03 -5.50
N GLY A 69 15.36 -6.97 -4.48
CA GLY A 69 16.67 -7.59 -4.50
C GLY A 69 17.80 -6.64 -4.92
N VAL A 70 17.48 -5.49 -5.50
CA VAL A 70 18.46 -4.48 -5.97
C VAL A 70 18.25 -3.14 -5.27
N SER A 71 16.99 -2.68 -5.18
CA SER A 71 16.66 -1.36 -4.67
C SER A 71 15.32 -1.34 -3.95
N TRP A 72 15.15 -0.34 -3.09
CA TRP A 72 13.88 -0.01 -2.46
C TRP A 72 13.08 0.89 -3.38
N PHE A 73 11.80 0.64 -3.51
CA PHE A 73 10.89 1.46 -4.31
C PHE A 73 9.52 1.58 -3.63
N PRO A 74 8.82 2.71 -3.84
CA PRO A 74 7.53 2.95 -3.23
C PRO A 74 6.44 2.06 -3.84
N VAL A 75 5.57 1.56 -2.97
CA VAL A 75 4.40 0.77 -3.34
C VAL A 75 3.22 1.04 -2.42
N VAL A 76 2.03 0.68 -2.87
CA VAL A 76 0.83 0.59 -2.03
C VAL A 76 0.38 -0.85 -1.97
N ILE A 77 0.09 -1.35 -0.77
CA ILE A 77 -0.46 -2.69 -0.61
C ILE A 77 -1.92 -2.70 -1.06
N VAL A 78 -2.23 -3.46 -2.10
CA VAL A 78 -3.59 -3.55 -2.68
C VAL A 78 -4.34 -4.81 -2.24
N GLY A 79 -3.65 -5.79 -1.66
CA GLY A 79 -4.27 -7.00 -1.17
C GLY A 79 -3.34 -7.88 -0.37
N ARG A 80 -3.92 -8.78 0.42
CA ARG A 80 -3.21 -9.85 1.14
C ARG A 80 -3.98 -11.15 1.03
N TYR A 81 -3.26 -12.25 0.83
CA TYR A 81 -3.86 -13.59 0.79
C TYR A 81 -2.80 -14.63 1.15
N ASP A 82 -3.10 -15.53 2.08
CA ASP A 82 -2.20 -16.64 2.46
C ASP A 82 -0.75 -16.17 2.73
N GLY A 83 -0.65 -15.07 3.49
CA GLY A 83 0.57 -14.32 3.82
C GLY A 83 1.35 -13.70 2.65
N PHE A 84 0.84 -13.77 1.43
CA PHE A 84 1.33 -12.96 0.32
C PHE A 84 0.80 -11.53 0.44
N ALA A 85 1.65 -10.56 0.07
CA ALA A 85 1.25 -9.19 -0.15
C ALA A 85 1.28 -8.87 -1.65
N PHE A 86 0.18 -8.29 -2.14
CA PHE A 86 0.08 -7.74 -3.49
C PHE A 86 0.30 -6.24 -3.39
N ALA A 87 1.30 -5.75 -4.11
CA ALA A 87 1.75 -4.37 -4.05
C ALA A 87 1.61 -3.71 -5.43
N TRP A 88 1.14 -2.47 -5.45
CA TRP A 88 1.08 -1.65 -6.66
C TRP A 88 2.21 -0.63 -6.65
N ASN A 89 3.04 -0.63 -7.69
CA ASN A 89 4.05 0.38 -7.90
C ASN A 89 3.52 1.41 -8.93
N TYR A 90 3.34 2.67 -8.51
CA TYR A 90 2.83 3.74 -9.37
C TYR A 90 3.81 4.12 -10.48
N ASP A 91 5.10 4.19 -10.17
CA ASP A 91 6.14 4.63 -11.11
C ASP A 91 6.29 3.64 -12.27
N GLN A 92 6.26 2.35 -11.94
CA GLN A 92 6.43 1.26 -12.90
C GLN A 92 5.10 0.75 -13.46
N ARG A 93 3.96 1.23 -12.96
CA ARG A 93 2.59 0.84 -13.33
C ARG A 93 2.38 -0.67 -13.38
N LYS A 94 2.87 -1.37 -12.36
CA LYS A 94 2.80 -2.84 -12.30
C LYS A 94 2.42 -3.32 -10.90
N THR A 95 1.72 -4.45 -10.87
CA THR A 95 1.46 -5.20 -9.64
C THR A 95 2.60 -6.16 -9.39
N LEU A 96 3.04 -6.22 -8.14
CA LEU A 96 4.10 -7.09 -7.64
C LEU A 96 3.49 -8.03 -6.61
N THR A 97 3.87 -9.30 -6.69
CA THR A 97 3.64 -10.26 -5.61
C THR A 97 4.95 -10.41 -4.87
N VAL A 98 4.99 -9.98 -3.61
CA VAL A 98 6.15 -10.21 -2.76
C VAL A 98 5.85 -11.45 -1.93
N ASN A 99 6.64 -12.52 -2.14
CA ASN A 99 6.37 -13.83 -1.54
C ASN A 99 6.45 -13.80 -0.01
N GLU A 100 5.65 -14.68 0.63
CA GLU A 100 5.94 -15.20 1.97
C GLU A 100 7.33 -15.83 1.96
N VAL A 101 8.36 -15.08 2.32
CA VAL A 101 9.17 -15.30 3.51
C VAL A 101 9.97 -14.01 3.71
N HIS A 102 9.80 -13.42 4.90
CA HIS A 102 10.51 -12.26 5.47
C HIS A 102 9.83 -10.90 5.29
N SER A 103 9.34 -10.37 6.43
CA SER A 103 9.00 -8.96 6.66
C SER A 103 10.12 -7.99 6.23
N VAL A 104 11.36 -8.47 6.09
CA VAL A 104 12.52 -7.69 5.62
C VAL A 104 12.38 -7.18 4.18
N ASN A 105 11.41 -7.66 3.41
CA ASN A 105 11.18 -7.19 2.04
C ASN A 105 10.34 -5.90 1.97
N PHE A 106 9.78 -5.49 3.11
CA PHE A 106 9.02 -4.25 3.24
C PHE A 106 9.61 -3.39 4.34
N ARG A 107 9.45 -2.07 4.21
CA ARG A 107 9.68 -1.12 5.30
C ARG A 107 8.73 0.06 5.16
N PRO A 108 8.42 0.78 6.25
CA PRO A 108 7.67 2.03 6.17
C PRO A 108 8.34 3.00 5.19
N ILE A 109 7.55 3.88 4.56
CA ILE A 109 8.12 4.94 3.71
C ILE A 109 9.07 5.76 4.56
N ILE A 110 10.32 5.83 4.14
CA ILE A 110 11.29 6.76 4.69
C ILE A 110 11.00 8.11 4.03
N THR A 111 10.55 9.08 4.82
CA THR A 111 10.40 10.46 4.33
C THR A 111 11.75 11.01 3.87
N GLU A 112 11.78 11.99 2.97
CA GLU A 112 13.06 12.59 2.55
C GLU A 112 13.87 13.14 3.73
N ALA A 113 13.19 13.67 4.75
CA ALA A 113 13.82 14.14 5.98
C ALA A 113 14.49 13.00 6.76
N GLU A 114 13.86 11.83 6.83
CA GLU A 114 14.42 10.66 7.49
C GLU A 114 15.59 10.07 6.70
N ARG A 115 15.52 10.08 5.36
CA ARG A 115 16.65 9.66 4.52
C ARG A 115 17.85 10.59 4.72
N LYS A 116 17.65 11.91 4.66
CA LYS A 116 18.70 12.91 4.95
C LYS A 116 19.28 12.74 6.35
N ARG A 117 18.45 12.40 7.34
CA ARG A 117 18.89 12.09 8.69
C ARG A 117 19.80 10.85 8.71
N GLU A 118 19.37 9.73 8.14
CA GLU A 118 20.16 8.50 8.13
C GLU A 118 21.48 8.67 7.35
N GLU A 119 21.44 9.38 6.22
CA GLU A 119 22.63 9.73 5.43
C GLU A 119 23.63 10.58 6.26
N ALA A 120 23.13 11.59 6.99
CA ALA A 120 23.96 12.39 7.87
C ALA A 120 24.56 11.57 9.03
N ILE A 121 23.77 10.67 9.63
CA ILE A 121 24.25 9.76 10.69
C ILE A 121 25.32 8.81 10.15
N LEU A 122 25.15 8.29 8.93
CA LEU A 122 26.13 7.43 8.28
C LEU A 122 27.43 8.18 8.00
N ALA A 123 27.36 9.38 7.40
CA ALA A 123 28.54 10.21 7.15
C ALA A 123 29.29 10.57 8.45
N MET A 124 28.57 10.82 9.54
CA MET A 124 29.17 11.01 10.87
C MET A 124 29.88 9.75 11.35
N ARG A 125 29.27 8.56 11.21
CA ARG A 125 29.90 7.28 11.57
C ARG A 125 31.19 7.04 10.80
N GLU A 126 31.17 7.27 9.49
CA GLU A 126 32.35 7.14 8.63
C GLU A 126 33.46 8.11 9.06
N SER A 127 33.11 9.35 9.36
CA SER A 127 34.05 10.38 9.82
C SER A 127 34.68 10.05 11.19
N LEU A 128 33.94 9.38 12.06
CA LEU A 128 34.40 8.96 13.39
C LEU A 128 35.24 7.67 13.35
N GLY A 129 35.20 6.90 12.25
CA GLY A 129 35.92 5.64 12.10
C GLY A 129 35.64 4.67 13.26
N HIS A 130 36.70 4.16 13.89
CA HIS A 130 36.56 3.22 15.01
C HIS A 130 35.83 3.80 16.23
N ALA A 131 35.85 5.12 16.43
CA ALA A 131 35.15 5.75 17.55
C ALA A 131 33.63 5.63 17.43
N ALA A 132 33.08 5.45 16.21
CA ALA A 132 31.66 5.28 15.97
C ALA A 132 31.06 4.05 16.68
N GLY A 133 31.86 3.02 16.95
CA GLY A 133 31.44 1.84 17.71
C GLY A 133 31.41 2.04 19.23
N LEU A 134 31.99 3.15 19.72
CA LEU A 134 32.09 3.46 21.15
C LEU A 134 31.02 4.47 21.61
N ILE A 135 30.35 5.14 20.67
CA ILE A 135 29.39 6.20 20.94
C ILE A 135 28.14 6.06 20.08
N GLU A 136 26.98 6.36 20.66
CA GLU A 136 25.73 6.41 19.90
C GLU A 136 25.68 7.68 19.03
N VAL A 137 26.19 7.58 17.80
CA VAL A 137 26.22 8.70 16.84
C VAL A 137 24.84 9.32 16.60
N GLY A 138 23.77 8.52 16.66
CA GLY A 138 22.39 9.02 16.57
C GLY A 138 22.01 9.99 17.69
N ASN A 139 22.60 9.88 18.89
CA ASN A 139 22.37 10.84 19.98
C ASN A 139 23.04 12.17 19.71
N ILE A 140 24.21 12.15 19.08
CA ILE A 140 24.92 13.36 18.67
C ILE A 140 24.10 14.10 17.61
N TYR A 141 23.63 13.39 16.58
CA TYR A 141 22.75 13.99 15.57
C TYR A 141 21.51 14.61 16.22
N ARG A 142 20.81 13.88 17.10
CA ARG A 142 19.62 14.40 17.81
C ARG A 142 19.93 15.64 18.65
N ALA A 143 21.09 15.69 19.29
CA ALA A 143 21.52 16.85 20.06
C ALA A 143 21.79 18.07 19.15
N ILE A 144 22.37 17.88 17.97
CA ILE A 144 22.58 18.92 16.97
C ILE A 144 21.24 19.42 16.42
N ALA A 145 20.35 18.51 16.01
CA ALA A 145 19.02 18.84 15.50
C ALA A 145 18.18 19.60 16.54
N ALA A 146 18.35 19.28 17.83
CA ALA A 146 17.70 20.01 18.93
C ALA A 146 18.43 21.31 19.34
N GLY A 147 19.50 21.71 18.65
CA GLY A 147 20.27 22.91 18.95
C GLY A 147 21.05 22.87 20.28
N LYS A 148 21.26 21.69 20.86
CA LYS A 148 21.95 21.52 22.16
C LYS A 148 23.46 21.66 22.08
N ILE A 149 24.03 21.65 20.87
CA ILE A 149 25.46 21.85 20.63
C ILE A 149 25.66 23.25 20.02
N PRO A 150 26.09 24.24 20.80
CA PRO A 150 26.29 25.60 20.30
C PRO A 150 27.31 25.65 19.16
N GLY A 151 27.04 26.48 18.15
CA GLY A 151 27.93 26.69 17.01
C GLY A 151 27.80 25.66 15.87
N ILE A 152 26.95 24.65 16.01
CA ILE A 152 26.68 23.65 14.96
C ILE A 152 25.18 23.68 14.62
N LYS A 153 24.85 23.69 13.32
CA LYS A 153 23.47 23.62 12.79
C LYS A 153 23.43 22.68 11.59
N LEU A 154 22.29 22.03 11.39
CA LEU A 154 22.01 21.29 10.17
C LEU A 154 21.42 22.26 9.15
N ASP A 155 21.88 22.17 7.91
CA ASP A 155 21.26 22.86 6.78
C ASP A 155 20.13 21.99 6.20
N ASP A 156 19.12 22.61 5.58
CA ASP A 156 17.95 21.96 5.00
C ASP A 156 18.28 21.13 3.73
#